data_AF-A0A954RG18-F1
#
_entry.id   AF-A0A954RG18-F1
#
_cell.length_a   1.000
_cell.length_b   1.000
_cell.length_c   1.000
_cell.angle_alpha   90.00
_cell.angle_beta   90.00
_cell.angle_gamma   90.00
#
_symmetry.space_group_name_H-M   'P 1'
#
loop_
_entity.id
_entity.type
_entity.pdbx_description
1 polymer ?
#
loop_
_entity_poly.entity_id
_entity_poly.type
_entity_poly.pdbx_seq_one_letter_code
_entity_poly.pdbx_strand_id
1 'polypeptide(L)'
;MADAGLLVRVALPPARPPQPDPSLPGPNLSPEQQAAAGELIQAVRDRRFEVDLLDGVTGSGKTEVYFEAIAEALRDGGQALVLLPEIALTAQWLD
;
A
#
# COMPACT_ATOMS: atom_id res chain seq x y z
N MET A 1 7.11 -27.34 28.73
CA MET A 1 5.72 -27.57 28.29
C MET A 1 5.66 -28.43 27.03
N ALA A 2 6.46 -28.18 25.99
CA ALA A 2 6.57 -29.07 24.83
C ALA A 2 7.06 -30.48 25.21
N ASP A 3 8.14 -30.58 26.00
CA ASP A 3 8.71 -31.87 26.42
C ASP A 3 7.88 -32.61 27.48
N ALA A 4 6.81 -31.99 27.98
CA ALA A 4 5.87 -32.60 28.92
C ALA A 4 4.74 -33.39 28.22
N GLY A 5 4.77 -33.49 26.89
CA GLY A 5 3.73 -34.16 26.08
C GLY A 5 2.42 -33.37 25.98
N LEU A 6 2.38 -32.13 26.46
CA LEU A 6 1.19 -31.28 26.50
C LEU A 6 0.97 -30.49 25.19
N LEU A 7 1.95 -30.50 24.28
CA LEU A 7 1.87 -29.80 22.98
C LEU A 7 2.37 -30.73 21.87
N VAL A 8 1.74 -30.63 20.70
CA VAL A 8 2.16 -31.34 19.47
C VAL A 8 2.62 -30.31 18.45
N ARG A 9 3.75 -30.59 17.78
CA ARG A 9 4.23 -29.74 16.68
C ARG A 9 3.36 -29.97 15.46
N VAL A 10 2.71 -28.92 14.99
CA VAL A 10 1.94 -28.94 13.74
C VAL A 10 2.65 -28.04 12.73
N ALA A 11 2.89 -28.55 11.53
CA ALA A 11 3.37 -27.74 10.42
C ALA A 11 2.20 -26.96 9.83
N LEU A 12 2.23 -25.64 9.95
CA LEU A 12 1.27 -24.77 9.26
C LEU A 12 1.80 -24.46 7.86
N PRO A 13 0.96 -24.50 6.81
CA PRO A 13 1.35 -23.95 5.52
C PRO A 13 1.71 -22.46 5.70
N PRO A 14 2.64 -21.92 4.90
CA PRO A 14 2.96 -20.50 4.95
C PRO A 14 1.69 -19.69 4.67
N ALA A 15 1.36 -18.77 5.57
CA ALA A 15 0.27 -17.85 5.36
C ALA A 15 0.54 -17.03 4.08
N ARG A 16 -0.43 -16.98 3.17
CA ARG A 16 -0.37 -16.07 2.03
C ARG A 16 -1.10 -14.80 2.42
N PRO A 17 -0.46 -13.62 2.30
CA PRO A 17 -1.19 -12.37 2.48
C PRO A 17 -2.30 -12.27 1.43
N PRO A 18 -3.42 -11.59 1.75
CA PRO A 18 -4.44 -11.30 0.75
C PRO A 18 -3.81 -10.55 -0.43
N GLN A 19 -4.31 -10.81 -1.64
CA GLN A 19 -3.90 -9.99 -2.78
C GLN A 19 -4.56 -8.61 -2.69
N PRO A 20 -3.81 -7.52 -2.92
CA PRO A 20 -4.39 -6.19 -2.97
C PRO A 20 -5.38 -6.10 -4.14
N ASP A 21 -6.53 -5.49 -3.89
CA ASP A 21 -7.54 -5.23 -4.92
C ASP A 21 -7.51 -3.74 -5.31
N PRO A 22 -6.98 -3.39 -6.50
CA PRO A 22 -6.88 -2.00 -6.95
C PRO A 22 -8.22 -1.41 -7.41
N SER A 23 -9.32 -2.16 -7.32
CA SER A 23 -10.68 -1.69 -7.62
C SER A 23 -11.49 -1.30 -6.38
N LEU A 24 -10.95 -1.51 -5.18
CA LEU A 24 -11.58 -1.07 -3.94
C LEU A 24 -11.75 0.46 -3.95
N PRO A 25 -12.97 0.97 -3.67
CA PRO A 25 -13.21 2.40 -3.68
C PRO A 25 -12.48 3.09 -2.51
N GLY A 26 -11.65 4.08 -2.84
CA GLY A 26 -11.07 5.00 -1.88
C GLY A 26 -12.03 6.13 -1.46
N PRO A 27 -11.63 7.00 -0.53
CA PRO A 27 -12.38 8.21 -0.20
C PRO A 27 -12.39 9.19 -1.39
N ASN A 28 -13.37 10.09 -1.41
CA ASN A 28 -13.41 11.16 -2.41
C ASN A 28 -12.26 12.15 -2.18
N LEU A 29 -11.33 12.22 -3.13
CA LEU A 29 -10.21 13.16 -3.10
C LEU A 29 -10.69 14.60 -3.36
N SER A 30 -10.04 15.58 -2.72
CA SER A 30 -10.20 17.00 -3.04
C SER A 30 -9.66 17.30 -4.44
N PRO A 31 -10.02 18.44 -5.06
CA PRO A 31 -9.48 18.83 -6.37
C PRO A 31 -7.94 18.85 -6.41
N GLU A 32 -7.30 19.32 -5.35
CA GLU A 32 -5.83 19.37 -5.24
C GLU A 32 -5.22 17.98 -5.12
N GLN A 33 -5.84 17.10 -4.33
CA GLN A 33 -5.42 15.70 -4.20
C GLN A 33 -5.61 14.93 -5.51
N GLN A 34 -6.70 15.18 -6.24
CA GLN A 34 -6.95 14.57 -7.56
C GLN A 34 -5.89 15.01 -8.58
N ALA A 35 -5.49 16.28 -8.57
CA ALA A 35 -4.44 16.78 -9.43
C ALA A 35 -3.10 16.08 -9.13
N ALA A 36 -2.71 16.03 -7.85
CA ALA A 36 -1.49 15.35 -7.42
C ALA A 36 -1.51 13.85 -7.74
N ALA A 37 -2.63 13.17 -7.50
CA ALA A 37 -2.82 11.76 -7.86
C ALA A 37 -2.67 11.56 -9.37
N GLY A 38 -3.24 12.46 -10.17
CA GLY A 38 -3.14 12.45 -11.63
C GLY A 38 -1.68 12.50 -12.10
N GLU A 39 -0.84 13.35 -11.51
CA GLU A 39 0.59 13.43 -11.82
C GLU A 39 1.30 12.11 -11.52
N LEU A 40 1.09 11.54 -10.32
CA LEU A 40 1.70 10.25 -9.94
C LEU A 40 1.23 9.08 -10.83
N ILE A 41 -0.06 9.06 -11.20
CA ILE A 41 -0.61 8.04 -12.12
C ILE A 41 0.06 8.15 -13.50
N GLN A 42 0.26 9.36 -14.02
CA GLN A 42 0.96 9.52 -15.30
C GLN A 42 2.42 9.06 -15.20
N ALA A 43 3.13 9.36 -14.11
CA ALA A 43 4.48 8.87 -13.89
C ALA A 43 4.56 7.33 -13.93
N VAL A 44 3.59 6.63 -13.31
CA VAL A 44 3.48 5.17 -13.40
C VAL A 44 3.25 4.70 -14.84
N ARG A 45 2.32 5.33 -15.58
CA ARG A 45 2.00 4.98 -16.97
C ARG A 45 3.15 5.21 -17.94
N ASP A 46 3.97 6.23 -17.69
CA ASP A 46 5.13 6.56 -18.53
C ASP A 46 6.23 5.50 -18.47
N ARG A 47 6.19 4.59 -17.48
CA ARG A 47 7.14 3.47 -17.30
C ARG A 47 8.61 3.89 -17.36
N ARG A 48 8.90 5.09 -16.84
CA ARG A 48 10.25 5.62 -16.66
C ARG A 48 10.51 5.88 -15.19
N PHE A 49 11.78 5.97 -14.83
CA PHE A 49 12.16 6.39 -13.49
C PHE A 49 11.84 7.87 -13.29
N GLU A 50 11.15 8.19 -12.21
CA GLU A 50 10.80 9.54 -11.79
C GLU A 50 10.86 9.61 -10.25
N VAL A 51 11.07 10.81 -9.71
CA VAL A 51 11.15 11.05 -8.27
C VAL A 51 10.21 12.18 -7.93
N ASP A 52 9.13 11.83 -7.24
CA ASP A 52 8.11 12.77 -6.82
C ASP A 52 8.11 12.96 -5.30
N LEU A 53 7.80 14.17 -4.86
CA LEU A 53 7.58 14.50 -3.46
C LEU A 53 6.20 15.12 -3.30
N LEU A 54 5.32 14.43 -2.57
CA LEU A 54 4.03 14.98 -2.18
C LEU A 54 4.15 15.73 -0.86
N ASP A 55 4.26 17.05 -0.93
CA ASP A 55 4.29 17.92 0.25
C ASP A 55 2.88 18.11 0.85
N GLY A 56 2.81 18.14 2.18
CA GLY A 56 1.55 18.35 2.89
C GLY A 56 1.66 18.04 4.38
N VAL A 57 0.77 18.64 5.16
CA VAL A 57 0.72 18.45 6.63
C VAL A 57 0.19 17.06 7.02
N THR A 58 0.43 16.64 8.25
CA THR A 58 -0.15 15.39 8.79
C THR A 58 -1.68 15.45 8.74
N GLY A 59 -2.32 14.35 8.32
CA GLY A 59 -3.79 14.29 8.19
C GLY A 59 -4.35 14.94 6.92
N SER A 60 -3.52 15.43 6.00
CA SER A 60 -3.96 16.01 4.71
C SER A 60 -4.37 14.98 3.65
N GLY A 61 -4.45 13.69 4.00
CA GLY A 61 -4.82 12.63 3.08
C GLY A 61 -3.76 12.26 2.02
N LYS A 62 -2.46 12.36 2.34
CA LYS A 62 -1.37 11.98 1.41
C LYS A 62 -1.40 10.50 1.04
N THR A 63 -1.79 9.65 1.98
CA THR A 63 -1.82 8.20 1.80
C THR A 63 -2.78 7.81 0.68
N GLU A 64 -3.96 8.45 0.64
CA GLU A 64 -4.99 8.26 -0.36
C GLU A 64 -4.49 8.66 -1.76
N VAL A 65 -3.72 9.75 -1.86
CA VAL A 65 -3.08 10.17 -3.12
C VAL A 65 -2.06 9.13 -3.60
N TYR A 66 -1.24 8.56 -2.70
CA TYR A 66 -0.32 7.48 -3.06
C TYR A 66 -1.03 6.20 -3.49
N PHE A 67 -2.19 5.89 -2.88
CA PHE A 67 -2.96 4.69 -3.24
C PHE A 67 -3.46 4.71 -4.69
N GLU A 68 -3.76 5.88 -5.25
CA GLU A 68 -4.13 5.98 -6.67
C GLU A 68 -2.99 5.53 -7.60
N ALA A 69 -1.75 5.93 -7.30
CA ALA A 69 -0.57 5.53 -8.06
C ALA A 69 -0.25 4.03 -7.85
N ILE A 70 -0.39 3.53 -6.62
CA ILE A 70 -0.24 2.10 -6.30
C ILE A 70 -1.28 1.27 -7.07
N ALA A 71 -2.54 1.70 -7.07
CA ALA A 71 -3.61 1.02 -7.78
C ALA A 71 -3.34 0.99 -9.28
N GLU A 72 -2.85 2.09 -9.87
CA GLU A 72 -2.43 2.10 -11.28
C GLU A 72 -1.32 1.09 -11.55
N ALA A 73 -0.27 1.07 -10.74
CA ALA A 73 0.84 0.13 -10.91
C ALA A 73 0.38 -1.34 -10.86
N LEU A 74 -0.58 -1.65 -9.97
CA LEU A 74 -1.17 -2.98 -9.86
C LEU A 74 -2.09 -3.33 -11.05
N ARG A 75 -2.90 -2.38 -11.54
CA ARG A 75 -3.74 -2.57 -12.74
C ARG A 75 -2.90 -2.86 -13.97
N ASP A 76 -1.71 -2.26 -14.05
CA ASP A 76 -0.72 -2.48 -15.09
C ASP A 76 0.06 -3.82 -14.96
N GLY A 77 -0.27 -4.65 -13.96
CA GLY A 77 0.40 -5.92 -13.68
C GLY A 77 1.76 -5.76 -13.01
N GLY A 78 2.06 -4.57 -12.51
CA GLY A 78 3.28 -4.26 -11.76
C GLY A 78 3.19 -4.61 -10.28
N GLN A 79 4.19 -4.14 -9.53
CA GLN A 79 4.27 -4.27 -8.08
C GLN A 79 4.59 -2.91 -7.45
N ALA A 80 4.08 -2.67 -6.25
CA ALA A 80 4.41 -1.51 -5.44
C ALA A 80 5.15 -1.94 -4.17
N LEU A 81 6.16 -1.17 -3.77
CA LEU A 81 6.85 -1.31 -2.49
C LEU A 81 6.58 -0.06 -1.65
N VAL A 82 5.93 -0.25 -0.50
CA VAL A 82 5.68 0.82 0.46
C VAL A 82 6.67 0.66 1.61
N LEU A 83 7.45 1.70 1.88
CA LEU A 83 8.40 1.74 2.99
C LEU A 83 7.85 2.66 4.08
N LEU A 84 7.68 2.10 5.27
CA LEU A 84 7.23 2.84 6.45
C LEU A 84 8.41 3.13 7.37
N PRO A 85 8.44 4.28 8.06
CA PRO A 85 9.54 4.63 8.95
C PRO A 85 9.56 3.81 10.26
N GLU A 86 8.43 3.22 10.65
CA GLU A 86 8.29 2.49 11.92
C GLU A 86 7.33 1.30 11.79
N ILE A 87 7.66 0.20 12.47
CA ILE A 87 6.88 -1.05 12.46
C ILE A 87 5.45 -0.84 12.94
N ALA A 88 5.23 0.03 13.95
CA ALA A 88 3.92 0.31 14.52
C ALA A 88 2.89 0.84 13.49
N LEU A 89 3.37 1.49 12.42
CA LEU A 89 2.51 2.00 11.36
C LEU A 89 2.02 0.92 10.40
N THR A 90 2.60 -0.29 10.45
CA THR A 90 2.18 -1.41 9.59
C THR A 90 0.74 -1.82 9.89
N ALA A 91 0.30 -1.75 11.15
CA ALA A 91 -1.07 -2.11 11.52
C ALA A 91 -2.10 -1.19 10.84
N GLN A 92 -1.81 0.12 10.77
CA GLN A 92 -2.69 1.11 10.12
C GLN A 92 -2.85 0.91 8.61
N TRP A 93 -2.01 0.07 8.00
CA TRP A 93 -2.05 -0.28 6.57
C TRP A 93 -2.78 -1.60 6.28
N LEU A 94 -3.04 -2.42 7.31
CA LEU A 94 -3.64 -3.74 7.15
C LEU A 94 -5.14 -3.78 7.51
N ASP A 95 -5.64 -2.74 8.16
CA ASP A 95 -7.04 -2.56 8.57
C ASP A 95 -7.83 -1.73 7.54
#